data_AF-A0ABD2WKN5-F1
#
_entry.id   AF-A0ABD2WKN5-F1
#
_cell.length_a   1.000
_cell.length_b   1.000
_cell.length_c   1.000
_cell.angle_alpha   90.00
_cell.angle_beta   90.00
_cell.angle_gamma   90.00
#
_symmetry.space_group_name_H-M   'P 1'
#
loop_
_entity.id
_entity.type
_entity.pdbx_description
1 polymer ?
#
loop_
_entity_poly.entity_id
_entity_poly.type
_entity_poly.pdbx_seq_one_letter_code
_entity_poly.pdbx_strand_id
1 'polypeptide(L)'
;MSSDDESDAHDFKNVDNLHQEQIKNLKSFHKKMNWIYSDKGRYDLLDELYPLIRNWRGQLPNFRDIFGKKKIERLLTWAIKYIKELVWNRTAGEALIEFVARSGYKDEPDVDKNVKPLLLRRTTPLHHAADSLSFQEHTAISELFKIYDGFDVNYISNWGMTHFHVACKYGINDAVEKFLEIGQDINCLVSKTGDSPLHLAAAGDAADERRRPEFG
;
A
#
# COMPACT_ATOMS: atom_id res chain seq x y z
N MET A 1 12.98 44.58 -26.25
CA MET A 1 11.97 43.69 -25.64
C MET A 1 12.12 42.33 -26.28
N SER A 2 12.02 41.27 -25.47
CA SER A 2 12.25 39.84 -25.74
C SER A 2 13.69 39.34 -25.70
N SER A 3 14.20 39.18 -24.48
CA SER A 3 15.32 38.28 -24.12
C SER A 3 14.92 37.24 -23.07
N ASP A 4 13.62 37.08 -22.79
CA ASP A 4 13.12 36.29 -21.64
C ASP A 4 12.49 34.94 -22.05
N ASP A 5 12.53 34.53 -23.33
CA ASP A 5 11.85 33.31 -23.82
C ASP A 5 12.76 32.07 -23.99
N GLU A 6 14.08 32.19 -23.85
CA GLU A 6 15.00 31.06 -24.06
C GLU A 6 15.34 30.25 -22.79
N SER A 7 15.15 30.83 -21.58
CA SER A 7 15.43 30.11 -20.32
C SER A 7 14.41 29.00 -20.06
N ASP A 8 13.14 29.26 -20.37
CA ASP A 8 12.05 28.34 -20.04
C ASP A 8 12.07 27.11 -20.96
N ALA A 9 12.35 27.30 -22.26
CA ALA A 9 12.39 26.20 -23.23
C ALA A 9 13.53 25.19 -22.99
N HIS A 10 14.64 25.63 -22.38
CA HIS A 10 15.77 24.74 -22.04
C HIS A 10 15.48 23.91 -20.77
N ASP A 11 14.73 24.48 -19.82
CA ASP A 11 14.37 23.78 -18.58
C ASP A 11 13.29 22.71 -18.82
N PHE A 12 12.29 22.99 -19.66
CA PHE A 12 11.25 22.00 -20.04
C PHE A 12 11.83 20.77 -20.76
N LYS A 13 12.75 20.94 -21.72
CA LYS A 13 13.40 19.81 -22.41
C LYS A 13 14.22 18.93 -21.47
N ASN A 14 14.81 19.50 -20.42
CA ASN A 14 15.60 18.78 -19.45
C ASN A 14 14.71 17.93 -18.51
N VAL A 15 13.56 18.47 -18.11
CA VAL A 15 12.55 17.77 -17.31
C VAL A 15 11.94 16.59 -18.09
N ASP A 16 11.60 16.80 -19.36
CA ASP A 16 11.04 15.73 -20.21
C ASP A 16 12.04 14.58 -20.42
N ASN A 17 13.31 14.90 -20.70
CA ASN A 17 14.37 13.89 -20.85
C ASN A 17 14.59 13.09 -19.56
N LEU A 18 14.60 13.76 -18.41
CA LEU A 18 14.73 13.12 -17.10
C LEU A 18 13.55 12.19 -16.83
N HIS A 19 12.32 12.63 -17.10
CA HIS A 19 11.12 11.82 -16.90
C HIS A 19 11.12 10.55 -17.78
N GLN A 20 11.51 10.67 -19.05
CA GLN A 20 11.66 9.51 -19.95
C GLN A 20 12.73 8.53 -19.44
N GLU A 21 13.84 9.03 -18.91
CA GLU A 21 14.89 8.20 -18.33
C GLU A 21 14.41 7.45 -17.07
N GLN A 22 13.66 8.12 -16.20
CA GLN A 22 13.06 7.49 -15.01
C GLN A 22 12.11 6.34 -15.38
N ILE A 23 11.23 6.54 -16.37
CA ILE A 23 10.35 5.48 -16.88
C ILE A 23 11.16 4.33 -17.48
N LYS A 24 12.21 4.64 -18.26
CA LYS A 24 13.09 3.62 -18.86
C LYS A 24 13.77 2.77 -17.80
N ASN A 25 14.28 3.40 -16.74
CA ASN A 25 14.94 2.70 -15.64
C ASN A 25 13.96 1.81 -14.88
N LEU A 26 12.75 2.29 -14.60
CA LEU A 26 11.70 1.49 -13.96
C LEU A 26 11.26 0.29 -14.81
N LYS A 27 11.13 0.46 -16.13
CA LYS A 27 10.85 -0.64 -17.08
C LYS A 27 12.01 -1.64 -17.16
N SER A 28 13.26 -1.18 -17.08
CA SER A 28 14.44 -2.05 -17.03
C SER A 28 14.44 -2.91 -15.76
N PHE A 29 14.16 -2.29 -14.61
CA PHE A 29 13.98 -2.98 -13.33
C PHE A 29 12.87 -4.04 -13.41
N HIS A 30 11.71 -3.71 -13.98
CA HIS A 30 10.62 -4.67 -14.19
C HIS A 30 11.08 -5.94 -14.95
N LYS A 31 11.94 -5.80 -15.97
CA LYS A 31 12.46 -6.94 -16.73
C LYS A 31 13.35 -7.84 -15.87
N LYS A 32 14.16 -7.26 -14.98
CA LYS A 32 15.01 -8.00 -14.03
C LYS A 32 14.18 -8.80 -13.02
N MET A 33 13.06 -8.24 -12.55
CA MET A 33 12.18 -8.90 -11.57
C MET A 33 11.70 -10.30 -11.97
N ASN A 34 11.65 -10.63 -13.26
CA ASN A 34 11.25 -11.95 -13.72
C ASN A 34 12.17 -13.09 -13.23
N TRP A 35 13.38 -12.78 -12.77
CA TRP A 35 14.37 -13.76 -12.30
C TRP A 35 14.25 -14.12 -10.81
N ILE A 36 13.50 -13.36 -10.00
CA ILE A 36 13.55 -13.46 -8.54
C ILE A 36 12.39 -14.33 -8.03
N TYR A 37 12.59 -15.65 -8.06
CA TYR A 37 11.67 -16.63 -7.44
C TYR A 37 12.10 -17.07 -6.03
N SER A 38 13.30 -16.73 -5.55
CA SER A 38 13.77 -17.12 -4.21
C SER A 38 13.66 -15.97 -3.19
N ASP A 39 13.45 -16.31 -1.90
CA ASP A 39 13.47 -15.37 -0.77
C ASP A 39 14.76 -14.53 -0.71
N LYS A 40 15.88 -15.10 -1.15
CA LYS A 40 17.22 -14.53 -0.99
C LYS A 40 17.48 -13.30 -1.85
N GLY A 41 16.89 -13.20 -3.05
CA GLY A 41 17.04 -12.06 -3.95
C GLY A 41 16.00 -10.96 -3.74
N ARG A 42 15.18 -11.07 -2.68
CA ARG A 42 14.22 -10.02 -2.36
C ARG A 42 14.97 -8.79 -1.92
N TYR A 43 15.81 -8.86 -0.88
CA TYR A 43 16.53 -7.73 -0.28
C TYR A 43 17.10 -6.74 -1.31
N ASP A 44 17.90 -7.25 -2.24
CA ASP A 44 18.51 -6.49 -3.35
C ASP A 44 17.50 -5.75 -4.24
N LEU A 45 16.26 -6.24 -4.35
CA LEU A 45 15.21 -5.68 -5.19
C LEU A 45 14.70 -4.34 -4.68
N LEU A 46 14.47 -4.20 -3.37
CA LEU A 46 14.07 -2.90 -2.82
C LEU A 46 15.24 -1.93 -2.77
N ASP A 47 16.47 -2.41 -2.59
CA ASP A 47 17.65 -1.56 -2.66
C ASP A 47 17.87 -0.99 -4.07
N GLU A 48 17.54 -1.76 -5.12
CA GLU A 48 17.53 -1.26 -6.51
C GLU A 48 16.32 -0.37 -6.81
N LEU A 49 15.13 -0.69 -6.29
CA LEU A 49 13.90 0.04 -6.59
C LEU A 49 13.81 1.37 -5.83
N TYR A 50 14.25 1.41 -4.58
CA TYR A 50 14.08 2.55 -3.69
C TYR A 50 14.68 3.84 -4.26
N PRO A 51 15.93 3.86 -4.79
CA PRO A 51 16.47 5.05 -5.44
C PRO A 51 15.68 5.51 -6.67
N LEU A 52 15.05 4.58 -7.40
CA LEU A 52 14.24 4.91 -8.58
C LEU A 52 12.94 5.63 -8.19
N ILE A 53 12.28 5.18 -7.12
CA ILE A 53 11.01 5.75 -6.65
C ILE A 53 11.23 7.02 -5.80
N ARG A 54 12.24 7.04 -4.93
CA ARG A 54 12.52 8.16 -4.02
C ARG A 54 12.88 9.42 -4.78
N ASN A 55 13.64 9.28 -5.85
CA ASN A 55 14.10 10.40 -6.67
C ASN A 55 13.17 10.71 -7.84
N TRP A 56 11.96 10.13 -7.88
CA TRP A 56 11.03 10.34 -8.97
C TRP A 56 10.64 11.81 -9.09
N ARG A 57 10.67 12.36 -10.31
CA ARG A 57 10.33 13.75 -10.60
C ARG A 57 9.30 13.80 -11.74
N GLY A 58 8.38 14.73 -11.66
CA GLY A 58 7.32 14.89 -12.65
C GLY A 58 6.14 13.94 -12.43
N GLN A 59 5.39 13.67 -13.50
CA GLN A 59 4.17 12.88 -13.45
C GLN A 59 4.45 11.44 -13.01
N LEU A 60 3.58 10.86 -12.19
CA LEU A 60 3.74 9.47 -11.76
C LEU A 60 3.35 8.51 -12.89
N PRO A 61 4.07 7.39 -13.05
CA PRO A 61 3.78 6.45 -14.11
C PRO A 61 2.52 5.65 -13.76
N ASN A 62 1.80 5.17 -14.76
CA ASN A 62 0.80 4.14 -14.52
C ASN A 62 1.51 2.84 -14.10
N PHE A 63 1.49 2.56 -12.81
CA PHE A 63 2.23 1.44 -12.23
C PHE A 63 1.68 0.08 -12.70
N ARG A 64 0.37 0.01 -13.00
CA ARG A 64 -0.29 -1.18 -13.54
C ARG A 64 0.22 -1.54 -14.92
N ASP A 65 0.40 -0.57 -15.79
CA ASP A 65 0.87 -0.81 -17.16
C ASP A 65 2.31 -1.33 -17.19
N ILE A 66 3.12 -0.95 -16.21
CA ILE A 66 4.51 -1.40 -16.10
C ILE A 66 4.58 -2.78 -15.45
N PHE A 67 3.94 -2.99 -14.30
CA PHE A 67 4.14 -4.19 -13.49
C PHE A 67 3.04 -5.25 -13.62
N GLY A 68 1.80 -4.83 -13.86
CA GLY A 68 0.62 -5.68 -13.78
C GLY A 68 0.23 -6.05 -12.34
N LYS A 69 -1.06 -6.31 -12.12
CA LYS A 69 -1.69 -6.55 -10.81
C LYS A 69 -0.91 -7.52 -9.92
N LYS A 70 -0.59 -8.72 -10.42
CA LYS A 70 0.09 -9.77 -9.64
C LYS A 70 1.48 -9.37 -9.14
N LYS A 71 2.25 -8.63 -9.95
CA LYS A 71 3.59 -8.18 -9.52
C LYS A 71 3.50 -7.05 -8.52
N ILE A 72 2.52 -6.15 -8.67
CA ILE A 72 2.28 -5.05 -7.72
C ILE A 72 1.90 -5.62 -6.35
N GLU A 73 0.98 -6.58 -6.31
CA GLU A 73 0.59 -7.27 -5.07
C GLU A 73 1.80 -7.90 -4.37
N ARG A 74 2.69 -8.55 -5.14
CA ARG A 74 3.92 -9.14 -4.63
C ARG A 74 4.90 -8.08 -4.12
N LEU A 75 5.08 -6.98 -4.84
CA LEU A 75 5.91 -5.85 -4.44
C LEU A 75 5.44 -5.23 -3.13
N LEU A 76 4.14 -4.98 -2.98
CA LEU A 76 3.55 -4.48 -1.73
C LEU A 76 3.74 -5.47 -0.58
N THR A 77 3.55 -6.76 -0.83
CA THR A 77 3.78 -7.81 0.19
C THR A 77 5.23 -7.84 0.66
N TRP A 78 6.18 -7.64 -0.26
CA TRP A 78 7.59 -7.53 0.08
C TRP A 78 7.88 -6.25 0.85
N ALA A 79 7.35 -5.11 0.45
CA ALA A 79 7.48 -3.85 1.19
C ALA A 79 7.11 -4.03 2.67
N ILE A 80 6.01 -4.71 2.96
CA ILE A 80 5.56 -5.00 4.33
C ILE A 80 6.56 -5.89 5.08
N LYS A 81 7.02 -6.98 4.46
CA LYS A 81 8.02 -7.86 5.09
C LYS A 81 9.30 -7.12 5.43
N TYR A 82 9.71 -6.17 4.59
CA TYR A 82 10.90 -5.36 4.84
C TYR A 82 10.74 -4.40 5.98
N ILE A 83 9.60 -3.72 6.06
CA ILE A 83 9.29 -2.84 7.19
C ILE A 83 9.44 -3.62 8.51
N LYS A 84 8.99 -4.88 8.53
CA LYS A 84 9.11 -5.77 9.69
C LYS A 84 10.55 -6.24 9.94
N GLU A 85 11.23 -6.77 8.91
CA GLU A 85 12.48 -7.53 9.05
C GLU A 85 13.72 -6.62 9.09
N LEU A 86 13.67 -5.43 8.50
CA LEU A 86 14.81 -4.51 8.39
C LEU A 86 14.47 -3.13 8.96
N VAL A 87 14.52 -3.01 10.30
CA VAL A 87 14.23 -1.77 11.03
C VAL A 87 15.01 -0.55 10.49
N TRP A 88 16.26 -0.74 10.05
CA TRP A 88 17.11 0.32 9.49
C TRP A 88 16.72 0.79 8.07
N ASN A 89 15.91 0.01 7.34
CA ASN A 89 15.47 0.30 5.98
C ASN A 89 13.93 0.30 5.84
N ARG A 90 13.23 0.56 6.94
CA ARG A 90 11.77 0.72 6.98
C ARG A 90 11.27 1.74 5.96
N THR A 91 12.04 2.82 5.75
CA THR A 91 11.72 3.90 4.81
C THR A 91 11.51 3.40 3.38
N ALA A 92 12.26 2.40 2.91
CA ALA A 92 12.12 1.92 1.54
C ALA A 92 10.79 1.21 1.30
N GLY A 93 10.34 0.39 2.26
CA GLY A 93 9.05 -0.29 2.19
C GLY A 93 7.88 0.71 2.23
N GLU A 94 7.92 1.66 3.15
CA GLU A 94 6.89 2.71 3.26
C GLU A 94 6.83 3.57 1.98
N ALA A 95 7.99 3.98 1.46
CA ALA A 95 8.09 4.77 0.24
C ALA A 95 7.52 4.02 -0.98
N LEU A 96 7.71 2.70 -1.07
CA LEU A 96 7.12 1.91 -2.16
C LEU A 96 5.58 1.87 -2.05
N ILE A 97 5.05 1.63 -0.86
CA ILE A 97 3.59 1.61 -0.65
C ILE A 97 2.98 2.97 -1.00
N GLU A 98 3.58 4.06 -0.50
CA GLU A 98 3.16 5.42 -0.79
C GLU A 98 3.25 5.74 -2.29
N PHE A 99 4.34 5.36 -2.95
CA PHE A 99 4.53 5.59 -4.39
C PHE A 99 3.45 4.88 -5.23
N VAL A 100 3.13 3.63 -4.89
CA VAL A 100 2.05 2.89 -5.56
C VAL A 100 0.70 3.57 -5.34
N ALA A 101 0.38 3.98 -4.11
CA ALA A 101 -0.86 4.69 -3.82
C ALA A 101 -0.95 6.02 -4.60
N ARG A 102 0.11 6.82 -4.59
CA ARG A 102 0.20 8.10 -5.30
C ARG A 102 0.13 7.96 -6.82
N SER A 103 0.57 6.83 -7.37
CA SER A 103 0.44 6.54 -8.80
C SER A 103 -1.01 6.39 -9.27
N GLY A 104 -1.97 6.33 -8.33
CA GLY A 104 -3.39 6.11 -8.61
C GLY A 104 -3.74 4.65 -8.82
N TYR A 105 -2.83 3.71 -8.53
CA TYR A 105 -3.11 2.29 -8.61
C TYR A 105 -4.19 1.88 -7.60
N LYS A 106 -5.27 1.26 -8.10
CA LYS A 106 -6.34 0.66 -7.31
C LYS A 106 -6.41 -0.84 -7.56
N ASP A 107 -6.68 -1.61 -6.51
CA ASP A 107 -6.99 -3.02 -6.65
C ASP A 107 -8.36 -3.19 -7.31
N GLU A 108 -8.40 -4.01 -8.35
CA GLU A 108 -9.64 -4.37 -9.02
C GLU A 108 -10.00 -5.80 -8.63
N PRO A 109 -11.12 -6.04 -7.94
CA PRO A 109 -11.56 -7.38 -7.62
C PRO A 109 -11.94 -8.13 -8.90
N ASP A 110 -11.55 -9.40 -9.01
CA ASP A 110 -11.89 -10.25 -10.17
C ASP A 110 -13.32 -10.82 -10.00
N VAL A 111 -14.31 -9.93 -9.81
CA VAL A 111 -15.71 -10.29 -9.51
C VAL A 111 -16.72 -9.51 -10.33
N ASP A 112 -17.91 -10.10 -10.51
CA ASP A 112 -19.07 -9.40 -11.06
C ASP A 112 -19.57 -8.37 -10.04
N LYS A 113 -19.60 -7.09 -10.46
CA LYS A 113 -19.95 -5.93 -9.62
C LYS A 113 -21.42 -5.90 -9.16
N ASN A 114 -22.23 -6.82 -9.67
CA ASN A 114 -23.68 -6.85 -9.43
C ASN A 114 -24.10 -7.61 -8.16
N VAL A 115 -23.16 -8.18 -7.41
CA VAL A 115 -23.42 -8.84 -6.12
C VAL A 115 -22.74 -8.02 -5.02
N LYS A 116 -23.49 -7.60 -4.00
CA LYS A 116 -22.99 -6.82 -2.85
C LYS A 116 -23.66 -7.26 -1.54
N PRO A 117 -23.00 -7.12 -0.38
CA PRO A 117 -21.55 -6.96 -0.19
C PRO A 117 -20.80 -8.28 -0.48
N LEU A 118 -19.60 -8.20 -1.06
CA LEU A 118 -18.81 -9.38 -1.39
C LEU A 118 -17.81 -9.70 -0.29
N LEU A 119 -18.07 -10.79 0.43
CA LEU A 119 -17.04 -11.47 1.22
C LEU A 119 -16.21 -12.37 0.30
N LEU A 120 -15.01 -11.90 -0.07
CA LEU A 120 -14.13 -12.60 -1.02
C LEU A 120 -12.87 -13.14 -0.33
N ARG A 121 -12.66 -14.46 -0.41
CA ARG A 121 -11.46 -15.12 0.13
C ARG A 121 -10.23 -14.80 -0.69
N ARG A 122 -9.42 -13.85 -0.22
CA ARG A 122 -8.12 -13.46 -0.78
C ARG A 122 -7.29 -12.82 0.33
N THR A 123 -6.14 -13.41 0.64
CA THR A 123 -5.16 -12.75 1.51
C THR A 123 -4.45 -11.67 0.69
N THR A 124 -4.43 -10.44 1.21
CA THR A 124 -3.89 -9.27 0.50
C THR A 124 -2.70 -8.68 1.25
N PRO A 125 -1.89 -7.82 0.62
CA PRO A 125 -0.92 -6.96 1.30
C PRO A 125 -1.47 -6.30 2.57
N LEU A 126 -2.69 -5.77 2.55
CA LEU A 126 -3.30 -5.16 3.74
C LEU A 126 -3.42 -6.14 4.93
N HIS A 127 -3.76 -7.41 4.67
CA HIS A 127 -3.76 -8.45 5.70
C HIS A 127 -2.34 -8.77 6.19
N HIS A 128 -1.38 -8.89 5.27
CA HIS A 128 0.02 -9.10 5.63
C HIS A 128 0.54 -7.97 6.51
N ALA A 129 0.15 -6.72 6.24
CA ALA A 129 0.50 -5.56 7.04
C ALA A 129 -0.10 -5.67 8.44
N ALA A 130 -1.38 -6.02 8.56
CA ALA A 130 -2.05 -6.19 9.84
C ALA A 130 -1.46 -7.32 10.71
N ASP A 131 -0.91 -8.37 10.09
CA ASP A 131 -0.24 -9.49 10.77
C ASP A 131 1.23 -9.20 11.12
N SER A 132 1.88 -8.33 10.36
CA SER A 132 3.34 -8.16 10.39
C SER A 132 3.80 -6.88 11.06
N LEU A 133 3.02 -5.82 10.94
CA LEU A 133 3.37 -4.48 11.39
C LEU A 133 2.81 -4.26 12.80
N SER A 134 3.55 -3.48 13.58
CA SER A 134 3.07 -3.01 14.87
C SER A 134 1.97 -1.97 14.67
N PHE A 135 1.37 -1.51 15.78
CA PHE A 135 0.43 -0.40 15.72
C PHE A 135 1.11 0.94 15.36
N GLN A 136 2.42 1.01 15.13
CA GLN A 136 3.14 2.26 14.82
C GLN A 136 3.15 2.58 13.31
N GLU A 137 2.80 1.63 12.46
CA GLU A 137 2.84 1.77 11.00
C GLU A 137 1.50 2.26 10.40
N HIS A 138 0.82 3.22 11.05
CA HIS A 138 -0.46 3.76 10.56
C HIS A 138 -0.37 4.32 9.14
N THR A 139 0.76 4.93 8.77
CA THR A 139 0.97 5.48 7.43
C THR A 139 0.90 4.39 6.37
N ALA A 140 1.60 3.27 6.55
CA ALA A 140 1.59 2.16 5.58
C ALA A 140 0.18 1.56 5.43
N ILE A 141 -0.54 1.38 6.54
CA ILE A 141 -1.92 0.88 6.51
C ILE A 141 -2.84 1.87 5.78
N SER A 142 -2.70 3.17 6.06
CA SER A 142 -3.49 4.23 5.41
C SER A 142 -3.25 4.28 3.90
N GLU A 143 -2.00 4.22 3.46
CA GLU A 143 -1.67 4.16 2.03
C GLU A 143 -2.19 2.89 1.36
N LEU A 144 -2.17 1.75 2.06
CA LEU A 144 -2.77 0.51 1.55
C LEU A 144 -4.29 0.64 1.39
N PHE A 145 -5.00 1.32 2.28
CA PHE A 145 -6.43 1.60 2.09
C PHE A 145 -6.73 2.54 0.91
N LYS A 146 -5.77 3.38 0.49
CA LYS A 146 -5.90 4.11 -0.78
C LYS A 146 -5.77 3.20 -2.00
N ILE A 147 -5.06 2.08 -1.89
CA ILE A 147 -4.94 1.07 -2.95
C ILE A 147 -6.16 0.13 -2.97
N TYR A 148 -6.64 -0.28 -1.79
CA TYR A 148 -7.82 -1.13 -1.62
C TYR A 148 -9.06 -0.29 -1.27
N ASP A 149 -9.49 0.55 -2.21
CA ASP A 149 -10.61 1.48 -2.00
C ASP A 149 -11.98 0.95 -2.47
N GLY A 150 -12.02 -0.27 -3.00
CA GLY A 150 -13.26 -1.01 -3.30
C GLY A 150 -13.87 -1.60 -2.03
N PHE A 151 -14.45 -0.75 -1.17
CA PHE A 151 -15.02 -1.14 0.13
C PHE A 151 -16.20 -2.12 0.00
N ASP A 152 -16.86 -2.17 -1.16
CA ASP A 152 -17.89 -3.16 -1.47
C ASP A 152 -17.37 -4.61 -1.53
N VAL A 153 -16.03 -4.77 -1.56
CA VAL A 153 -15.35 -6.05 -1.41
C VAL A 153 -14.64 -6.10 -0.06
N ASN A 154 -15.27 -6.80 0.89
CA ASN A 154 -14.66 -7.08 2.17
C ASN A 154 -13.81 -8.35 2.08
N TYR A 155 -12.57 -8.20 1.59
CA TYR A 155 -11.65 -9.32 1.46
C TYR A 155 -11.40 -10.00 2.81
N ILE A 156 -11.36 -11.34 2.80
CA ILE A 156 -11.09 -12.15 3.97
C ILE A 156 -9.81 -12.99 3.79
N SER A 157 -8.91 -12.91 4.76
CA SER A 157 -7.68 -13.69 4.80
C SER A 157 -7.95 -15.16 5.15
N ASN A 158 -6.91 -15.98 5.03
CA ASN A 158 -6.98 -17.39 5.42
C ASN A 158 -7.27 -17.59 6.93
N TRP A 159 -7.03 -16.57 7.76
CA TRP A 159 -7.32 -16.59 9.20
C TRP A 159 -8.69 -16.02 9.56
N GLY A 160 -9.48 -15.64 8.55
CA GLY A 160 -10.79 -15.04 8.74
C GLY A 160 -10.77 -13.56 9.12
N MET A 161 -9.61 -12.91 9.09
CA MET A 161 -9.53 -11.46 9.26
C MET A 161 -10.00 -10.78 7.99
N THR A 162 -10.81 -9.73 8.11
CA THR A 162 -11.34 -8.99 6.95
C THR A 162 -10.72 -7.60 6.84
N HIS A 163 -10.88 -6.91 5.71
CA HIS A 163 -10.43 -5.51 5.58
C HIS A 163 -11.12 -4.60 6.58
N PHE A 164 -12.40 -4.84 6.89
CA PHE A 164 -13.09 -4.10 7.95
C PHE A 164 -12.43 -4.30 9.33
N HIS A 165 -12.07 -5.54 9.69
CA HIS A 165 -11.31 -5.80 10.92
C HIS A 165 -9.97 -5.03 10.95
N VAL A 166 -9.26 -4.95 9.82
CA VAL A 166 -8.01 -4.18 9.72
C VAL A 166 -8.27 -2.69 9.92
N ALA A 167 -9.31 -2.14 9.30
CA ALA A 167 -9.68 -0.73 9.43
C ALA A 167 -9.94 -0.36 10.90
N CYS A 168 -10.72 -1.18 11.61
CA CYS A 168 -11.01 -1.00 13.03
C CYS A 168 -9.75 -1.15 13.90
N LYS A 169 -8.93 -2.18 13.67
CA LYS A 169 -7.69 -2.42 14.43
C LYS A 169 -6.74 -1.21 14.43
N TYR A 170 -6.65 -0.50 13.31
CA TYR A 170 -5.72 0.63 13.13
C TYR A 170 -6.41 2.00 13.19
N GLY A 171 -7.70 2.06 13.52
CA GLY A 171 -8.44 3.33 13.61
C GLY A 171 -8.48 4.12 12.31
N ILE A 172 -8.57 3.44 11.15
CA ILE A 172 -8.65 4.11 9.85
C ILE A 172 -10.08 4.60 9.61
N ASN A 173 -10.43 5.73 10.22
CA ASN A 173 -11.81 6.23 10.29
C ASN A 173 -12.49 6.31 8.92
N ASP A 174 -11.87 6.91 7.91
CA ASP A 174 -12.42 7.00 6.55
C ASP A 174 -12.77 5.63 5.95
N ALA A 175 -11.99 4.60 6.25
CA ALA A 175 -12.25 3.23 5.79
C ALA A 175 -13.38 2.59 6.60
N VAL A 176 -13.39 2.78 7.92
CA VAL A 176 -14.46 2.31 8.81
C VAL A 176 -15.79 2.90 8.38
N GLU A 177 -15.87 4.22 8.19
CA GLU A 177 -17.09 4.93 7.76
C GLU A 177 -17.62 4.37 6.43
N LYS A 178 -16.75 4.21 5.43
CA LYS A 178 -17.16 3.65 4.13
C LYS A 178 -17.68 2.22 4.23
N PHE A 179 -17.07 1.37 5.07
CA PHE A 179 -17.59 0.03 5.31
C PHE A 179 -18.97 0.06 6.01
N LEU A 180 -19.19 1.00 6.93
CA LEU A 180 -20.48 1.15 7.59
C LEU A 180 -21.57 1.67 6.65
N GLU A 181 -21.25 2.63 5.78
CA GLU A 181 -22.17 3.19 4.78
C GLU A 181 -22.71 2.12 3.82
N ILE A 182 -21.91 1.13 3.46
CA ILE A 182 -22.33 0.02 2.60
C ILE A 182 -23.05 -1.11 3.36
N GLY A 183 -23.30 -0.95 4.66
CA GLY A 183 -24.01 -1.91 5.49
C GLY A 183 -23.20 -3.15 5.87
N GLN A 184 -21.88 -3.02 6.01
CA GLN A 184 -21.05 -4.12 6.52
C GLN A 184 -21.50 -4.54 7.92
N ASP A 185 -21.60 -5.84 8.16
CA ASP A 185 -21.87 -6.38 9.49
C ASP A 185 -20.77 -5.96 10.48
N ILE A 186 -21.17 -5.17 11.47
CA ILE A 186 -20.30 -4.60 12.50
C ILE A 186 -19.86 -5.63 13.55
N ASN A 187 -20.57 -6.76 13.64
CA ASN A 187 -20.34 -7.81 14.62
C ASN A 187 -19.66 -9.05 14.00
N CYS A 188 -19.12 -8.93 12.78
CA CYS A 188 -18.41 -10.03 12.15
C CYS A 188 -17.25 -10.49 13.03
N LEU A 189 -16.93 -11.78 13.03
CA LEU A 189 -15.87 -12.33 13.89
C LEU A 189 -14.69 -12.83 13.06
N VAL A 190 -13.47 -12.54 13.53
CA VAL A 190 -12.26 -13.16 13.00
C VAL A 190 -12.30 -14.65 13.30
N SER A 191 -12.30 -15.50 12.26
CA SER A 191 -12.49 -16.96 12.43
C SER A 191 -11.46 -17.62 13.36
N LYS A 192 -10.21 -17.13 13.37
CA LYS A 192 -9.14 -17.72 14.17
C LYS A 192 -9.22 -17.35 15.66
N THR A 193 -9.55 -16.11 15.98
CA THR A 193 -9.45 -15.58 17.36
C THR A 193 -10.80 -15.35 18.01
N GLY A 194 -11.87 -15.23 17.22
CA GLY A 194 -13.20 -14.84 17.71
C GLY A 194 -13.31 -13.34 18.01
N ASP A 195 -12.32 -12.53 17.63
CA ASP A 195 -12.36 -11.09 17.87
C ASP A 195 -13.37 -10.40 16.95
N SER A 196 -14.14 -9.47 17.52
CA SER A 196 -15.00 -8.56 16.76
C SER A 196 -14.22 -7.31 16.33
N PRO A 197 -14.73 -6.52 15.37
CA PRO A 197 -14.21 -5.21 15.04
C PRO A 197 -14.03 -4.32 16.27
N LEU A 198 -14.96 -4.38 17.23
CA LEU A 198 -14.87 -3.63 18.48
C LEU A 198 -13.72 -4.08 19.38
N HIS A 199 -13.50 -5.41 19.53
CA HIS A 199 -12.36 -5.92 20.29
C HIS A 199 -11.03 -5.42 19.70
N LEU A 200 -10.92 -5.42 18.36
CA LEU A 200 -9.73 -4.96 17.67
C LEU A 200 -9.53 -3.44 17.78
N ALA A 201 -10.60 -2.64 17.69
CA ALA A 201 -10.55 -1.20 17.85
C ALA A 201 -10.05 -0.80 19.25
N ALA A 202 -10.61 -1.42 20.30
CA ALA A 202 -10.19 -1.17 21.67
C ALA A 202 -8.71 -1.55 21.91
N ALA A 203 -8.24 -2.65 21.30
CA ALA A 203 -6.84 -3.05 21.38
C ALA A 203 -5.90 -2.06 20.67
N GLY A 204 -6.34 -1.49 19.54
CA GLY A 204 -5.60 -0.46 18.81
C GLY A 204 -5.51 0.86 19.59
N ASP A 205 -6.61 1.31 20.16
CA ASP A 205 -6.68 2.55 20.95
C ASP A 205 -5.79 2.47 22.20
N ALA A 206 -5.85 1.36 22.95
CA ALA A 206 -4.96 1.13 24.09
C ALA A 206 -3.48 1.09 23.70
N ALA A 207 -3.15 0.69 22.46
CA ALA A 207 -1.78 0.71 21.95
C ALA A 207 -1.32 2.12 21.53
N ASP A 208 -2.25 3.01 21.21
CA ASP A 208 -1.98 4.41 20.86
C ASP A 208 -1.92 5.32 22.10
N GLU A 209 -2.80 5.11 23.09
CA GLU A 209 -2.77 5.84 24.37
C GLU A 209 -1.42 5.72 25.09
N ARG A 210 -0.82 4.53 25.09
CA ARG A 210 0.53 4.29 25.65
C ARG A 210 1.65 5.11 24.99
N ARG A 211 1.34 5.84 23.91
CA ARG A 211 2.31 6.66 23.17
C ARG A 211 2.12 8.16 23.38
N ARG A 212 0.99 8.60 23.95
CA ARG A 212 0.82 10.04 24.20
C ARG A 212 1.90 10.44 25.20
N PRO A 213 2.82 11.37 24.84
CA PRO A 213 3.77 11.86 25.83
C PRO A 213 2.96 12.47 26.97
N GLU A 214 3.19 11.97 28.19
CA GLU A 214 2.62 12.55 29.39
C GLU A 214 3.12 13.99 29.51
N PHE A 215 2.34 14.95 29.00
CA PHE A 215 2.54 16.35 29.34
C PHE A 215 1.92 16.56 30.73
N GLY A 216 2.72 16.31 31.76
CA GLY A 216 2.52 16.76 33.13
C GLY A 216 3.22 18.08 33.40
#